data_AF-A0A3S4M3L1-F1
#
_entry.id   AF-A0A3S4M3L1-F1
#
_cell.length_a   1.000
_cell.length_b   1.000
_cell.length_c   1.000
_cell.angle_alpha   90.00
_cell.angle_beta   90.00
_cell.angle_gamma   90.00
#
_symmetry.space_group_name_H-M   'P 1'
#
loop_
_entity.id
_entity.type
_entity.pdbx_description
1 polymer ?
#
loop_
_entity_poly.entity_id
_entity_poly.type
_entity_poly.pdbx_seq_one_letter_code
_entity_poly.pdbx_strand_id
1 'polypeptide(L)' 'MENEKIKCYSISMGNSKFVDTDIDGILENLKVEIMENCQDNETLEFQFGIEYHTQEEIDKMPEFDGF' A
#
# COMPACT_ATOMS: atom_id res chain seq x y z
N MET A 1 -1.45 5.54 26.05
CA MET A 1 -1.91 4.64 24.97
C MET A 1 -1.67 5.24 23.58
N GLU A 2 -1.51 6.56 23.42
CA GLU A 2 -1.32 7.25 22.12
C GLU A 2 -0.02 6.94 21.33
N ASN A 3 0.88 6.09 21.83
CA ASN A 3 2.18 5.81 21.17
C ASN A 3 2.39 4.33 20.80
N GLU A 4 1.35 3.50 20.85
CA GLU A 4 1.47 2.13 20.38
C GLU A 4 1.59 2.10 18.86
N LYS A 5 2.63 1.45 18.36
CA LYS A 5 2.86 1.30 16.92
C LYS A 5 2.22 0.02 16.42
N ILE A 6 1.40 0.17 15.39
CA ILE A 6 0.70 -0.88 14.68
C ILE A 6 1.58 -1.30 13.50
N LYS A 7 1.80 -2.61 13.36
CA LYS A 7 2.47 -3.17 12.19
C LYS A 7 1.57 -2.96 10.96
N CYS A 8 2.12 -2.30 9.96
CA CYS A 8 1.49 -2.10 8.66
C CYS A 8 2.35 -2.77 7.58
N TYR A 9 1.71 -3.12 6.48
CA TYR A 9 2.35 -3.54 5.25
C TYR A 9 2.32 -2.35 4.30
N SER A 10 3.30 -2.27 3.42
CA SER A 10 3.33 -1.25 2.38
C SER A 10 3.71 -1.83 1.05
N ILE A 11 3.19 -1.22 0.01
CA ILE A 11 3.60 -1.44 -1.37
C ILE A 11 3.76 -0.07 -2.05
N SER A 12 4.77 0.08 -2.88
CA SER A 12 4.99 1.31 -3.65
C SER A 12 5.44 1.01 -5.07
N MET A 13 5.00 1.86 -5.99
CA MET A 13 5.45 1.90 -7.38
C MET A 13 5.72 3.37 -7.73
N GLY A 14 6.95 3.68 -8.15
CA GLY A 14 7.37 5.07 -8.36
C GLY A 14 7.22 5.92 -7.09
N ASN A 15 6.37 6.95 -7.14
CA ASN A 15 6.07 7.83 -6.00
C ASN A 15 4.76 7.47 -5.28
N SER A 16 4.00 6.53 -5.84
CA SER A 16 2.72 6.07 -5.29
C SER A 16 3.00 5.02 -4.23
N LYS A 17 2.29 5.10 -3.10
CA LYS A 17 2.47 4.19 -1.96
C LYS A 17 1.12 3.89 -1.32
N PHE A 18 0.86 2.61 -1.13
CA PHE A 18 -0.26 2.12 -0.35
C PHE A 18 0.24 1.48 0.94
N VAL A 19 -0.44 1.76 2.05
CA VAL A 19 -0.16 1.22 3.38
C VAL A 19 -1.45 0.67 3.95
N ASP A 20 -1.41 -0.56 4.46
CA ASP A 20 -2.55 -1.21 5.11
C ASP A 20 -2.09 -2.01 6.33
N THR A 21 -2.95 -2.13 7.32
CA THR A 21 -2.75 -3.05 8.46
C THR A 21 -2.97 -4.52 8.08
N ASP A 22 -3.67 -4.77 6.96
CA ASP A 22 -3.93 -6.08 6.42
C ASP A 22 -3.18 -6.31 5.10
N ILE A 23 -2.39 -7.39 5.04
CA ILE A 23 -1.64 -7.75 3.84
C ILE A 23 -2.55 -8.20 2.70
N ASP A 24 -3.70 -8.82 3.03
CA ASP A 24 -4.63 -9.28 2.01
C ASP A 24 -5.26 -8.08 1.27
N GLY A 25 -5.53 -6.99 1.99
CA GLY A 25 -5.96 -5.72 1.40
C GLY A 25 -4.97 -5.15 0.38
N ILE A 26 -3.66 -5.24 0.66
CA ILE A 26 -2.61 -4.84 -0.30
C ILE A 26 -2.64 -5.71 -1.56
N LEU A 27 -2.71 -7.03 -1.39
CA LEU A 27 -2.65 -7.96 -2.51
C LEU A 27 -3.90 -7.86 -3.41
N GLU A 28 -5.07 -7.63 -2.82
CA GLU A 28 -6.30 -7.41 -3.57
C GLU A 28 -6.24 -6.13 -4.41
N ASN A 29 -5.82 -5.00 -3.81
CA ASN A 29 -5.67 -3.74 -4.53
C ASN A 29 -4.63 -3.83 -5.65
N LEU A 30 -3.47 -4.44 -5.39
CA LEU A 30 -2.45 -4.67 -6.42
C LEU A 30 -3.00 -5.50 -7.59
N LYS A 31 -3.81 -6.52 -7.31
CA LYS A 31 -4.41 -7.36 -8.35
C LYS A 31 -5.37 -6.56 -9.22
N VAL A 32 -6.20 -5.70 -8.61
CA VAL A 32 -7.11 -4.80 -9.36
C VAL A 32 -6.30 -3.86 -10.23
N GLU A 33 -5.25 -3.23 -9.69
CA GLU A 33 -4.37 -2.33 -10.45
C GLU A 33 -3.79 -3.01 -11.69
N ILE A 34 -3.19 -4.20 -11.51
CA ILE A 34 -2.57 -4.95 -12.61
C ILE A 34 -3.61 -5.32 -13.66
N MET A 35 -4.85 -5.61 -13.26
CA MET A 35 -5.92 -5.98 -14.19
C MET A 35 -6.51 -4.79 -14.94
N GLU A 36 -6.59 -3.62 -14.31
CA GLU A 36 -7.26 -2.45 -14.87
C GLU A 36 -6.30 -1.55 -15.67
N ASN A 37 -5.05 -1.41 -15.22
CA ASN A 37 -4.14 -0.38 -15.70
C ASN A 37 -2.94 -0.91 -16.47
N CYS A 38 -2.63 -2.21 -16.41
CA CYS A 38 -1.46 -2.76 -17.08
C CYS A 38 -1.80 -3.36 -18.45
N GLN A 39 -1.08 -2.92 -19.48
CA GLN A 39 -1.19 -3.46 -20.84
C GLN A 39 -0.16 -4.56 -21.11
N ASP A 40 -0.45 -5.42 -22.09
CA ASP A 40 0.42 -6.55 -22.44
C ASP A 40 1.84 -6.09 -22.82
N ASN A 41 2.83 -6.58 -22.07
CA ASN A 41 4.30 -6.40 -22.19
C ASN A 41 4.97 -5.28 -21.36
N GLU A 42 4.28 -4.66 -20.41
CA GLU A 42 4.94 -3.76 -19.46
C GLU A 42 5.59 -4.53 -18.29
N THR A 43 6.83 -4.18 -17.93
CA THR A 43 7.46 -4.66 -16.70
C THR A 43 7.17 -3.67 -15.59
N LEU A 44 6.55 -4.16 -14.52
CA LEU A 44 6.21 -3.34 -13.35
C LEU A 44 7.13 -3.70 -12.20
N GLU A 45 7.61 -2.67 -11.50
CA GLU A 45 8.45 -2.84 -10.32
C GLU A 45 7.70 -2.31 -9.10
N PHE A 46 7.36 -3.24 -8.20
CA PHE A 46 6.75 -2.93 -6.91
C PHE A 46 7.75 -3.20 -5.79
N GLN A 47 7.81 -2.29 -4.83
CA GLN A 47 8.56 -2.47 -3.59
C GLN A 47 7.61 -2.77 -2.44
N PHE A 48 7.81 -3.90 -1.77
CA PHE A 48 7.06 -4.27 -0.57
C PHE A 48 7.84 -3.95 0.71
N GLY A 49 7.13 -3.50 1.73
CA GLY A 49 7.68 -3.12 3.02
C GLY A 49 6.82 -3.54 4.21
N ILE A 50 7.43 -3.51 5.39
CA ILE A 50 6.74 -3.55 6.68
C ILE A 50 7.11 -2.27 7.40
N GLU A 51 6.08 -1.56 7.86
CA GLU A 51 6.22 -0.27 8.53
C GLU A 51 5.44 -0.28 9.84
N TYR A 52 5.72 0.69 10.70
CA TYR A 52 5.14 0.75 12.04
C TYR A 52 4.65 2.17 12.31
N HIS A 53 3.33 2.31 12.37
CA HIS A 53 2.64 3.60 12.48
C HIS A 53 1.77 3.67 13.72
N THR A 54 1.55 4.87 14.26
CA THR A 54 0.49 5.06 15.26
C THR A 54 -0.88 5.11 14.58
N GLN A 55 -1.97 4.91 15.35
CA GLN A 55 -3.33 5.07 14.81
C GLN A 55 -3.55 6.47 14.22
N GLU A 56 -3.03 7.52 14.88
CA GLU A 56 -3.14 8.90 14.38
C GLU A 56 -2.41 9.11 13.05
N GLU A 57 -1.26 8.44 12.83
CA GLU A 57 -0.56 8.48 11.55
C GLU A 57 -1.37 7.80 10.46
N ILE A 58 -1.96 6.63 10.74
CA ILE A 58 -2.82 5.88 9.82
C ILE A 58 -4.06 6.71 9.43
N ASP A 59 -4.74 7.31 10.40
CA ASP A 59 -5.95 8.11 10.18
C ASP A 59 -5.69 9.38 9.33
N LYS A 60 -4.43 9.80 9.23
CA LYS A 60 -3.99 10.95 8.41
C LYS A 60 -3.41 10.53 7.06
N MET A 61 -3.27 9.23 6.78
CA MET A 61 -2.80 8.79 5.48
C MET A 61 -3.84 9.15 4.41
N PRO A 62 -3.40 9.60 3.22
CA PRO A 62 -4.31 9.84 2.12
C PRO A 62 -4.98 8.53 1.70
N GLU A 63 -6.21 8.64 1.19
CA GLU A 63 -6.85 7.51 0.51
C GLU A 63 -5.99 7.08 -0.68
N PHE A 64 -5.89 5.78 -0.89
CA PHE A 64 -5.16 5.23 -2.03
C PHE A 64 -5.98 5.41 -3.30
N ASP A 65 -5.40 6.07 -4.30
CA ASP A 65 -6.04 6.44 -5.57
C ASP A 65 -5.48 5.69 -6.79
N GLY A 66 -4.68 4.64 -6.57
CA GLY A 66 -4.03 3.86 -7.62
C GLY A 66 -2.52 4.07 -7.65
N PHE A 67 -1.82 3.28 -8.49
CA PHE A 67 -0.37 3.42 -8.67
C PHE A 67 -0.01 4.36 -9.82
#